data_AF-A0A914UDU8-F1
#
_entry.id   AF-A0A914UDU8-F1
#
_cell.length_a   1.000
_cell.length_b   1.000
_cell.length_c   1.000
_cell.angle_alpha   90.00
_cell.angle_beta   90.00
_cell.angle_gamma   90.00
#
_symmetry.space_group_name_H-M   'P 1'
#
loop_
_entity.id
_entity.type
_entity.pdbx_description
1 polymer ?
#
loop_
_entity_poly.entity_id
_entity_poly.type
_entity_poly.pdbx_seq_one_letter_code
_entity_poly.pdbx_strand_id
1 'polypeptide(L)'
;MRKNSKVFEVYNNEVETWKFQIRPQGKRLNSDTITKLRERFTPLLKNDDAPVSLKNPKHEFSLIEDFLTILAENRKIYFGRKIGDGQYLLKSRYNLKDQKYIGNSTMDPKLAFIQANLIHAQPNSIILDPFSGTGGLLIPAAHFGSTVIGTEINYMVARGCGDPQKHTLC
;
A
#
# COMPACT_ATOMS: atom_id res chain seq x y z
N MET A 1 12.52 26.16 11.55
CA MET A 1 12.64 25.04 10.58
C MET A 1 14.11 24.88 10.25
N ARG A 2 14.77 23.78 10.65
CA ARG A 2 16.21 23.57 10.36
C ARG A 2 16.41 23.51 8.84
N LYS A 3 17.13 24.50 8.28
CA LYS A 3 17.39 24.68 6.84
C LYS A 3 18.44 23.69 6.33
N ASN A 4 18.21 22.39 6.42
CA ASN A 4 19.07 21.40 5.74
C ASN A 4 18.58 21.21 4.29
N SER A 5 18.56 22.31 3.51
CA SER A 5 18.07 22.29 2.11
C SER A 5 18.93 21.43 1.18
N LYS A 6 20.19 21.15 1.57
CA LYS A 6 21.13 20.32 0.80
C LYS A 6 20.63 18.91 0.52
N VAL A 7 19.69 18.41 1.33
CA VAL A 7 19.13 17.06 1.18
C VAL A 7 18.37 16.90 -0.14
N PHE A 8 17.80 17.98 -0.68
CA PHE A 8 17.00 17.91 -1.92
C PHE A 8 17.77 18.32 -3.18
N GLU A 9 18.94 18.95 -3.02
CA GLU A 9 19.79 19.38 -4.15
C GLU A 9 20.24 18.20 -5.01
N VAL A 10 20.34 16.98 -4.45
CA VAL A 10 20.66 15.75 -5.20
C VAL A 10 19.61 15.39 -6.26
N TYR A 11 18.41 15.94 -6.18
CA TYR A 11 17.33 15.72 -7.15
C TYR A 11 17.19 16.88 -8.15
N ASN A 12 18.10 17.85 -8.11
CA ASN A 12 18.16 18.95 -9.08
C ASN A 12 19.10 18.56 -10.24
N ASN A 13 18.55 17.91 -11.27
CA ASN A 13 19.28 17.61 -12.49
C ASN A 13 18.36 17.72 -13.71
N GLU A 14 18.93 18.08 -14.86
CA GLU A 14 18.21 18.39 -16.10
C GLU A 14 17.48 17.17 -16.72
N VAL A 15 17.75 15.96 -16.23
CA VAL A 15 17.25 14.70 -16.81
C VAL A 15 16.03 14.18 -16.05
N GLU A 16 16.08 14.19 -14.73
CA GLU A 16 15.07 13.55 -13.89
C GLU A 16 13.92 14.49 -13.60
N THR A 17 12.71 14.06 -13.97
CA THR A 17 11.52 14.88 -13.78
C THR A 17 10.98 14.82 -12.36
N TRP A 18 10.32 15.88 -11.93
CA TRP A 18 9.70 15.92 -10.60
C TRP A 18 8.28 16.50 -10.60
N LYS A 19 7.55 16.23 -9.51
CA LYS A 19 6.32 16.95 -9.16
C LYS A 19 6.24 17.18 -7.65
N PHE A 20 5.49 18.21 -7.27
CA PHE A 20 5.12 18.46 -5.89
C PHE A 20 3.60 18.32 -5.68
N GLN A 21 3.22 17.45 -4.75
CA GLN A 21 1.84 17.15 -4.43
C GLN A 21 1.54 17.42 -2.95
N ILE A 22 0.42 18.09 -2.67
CA ILE A 22 -0.08 18.28 -1.31
C ILE A 22 -1.14 17.20 -1.05
N ARG A 23 -0.98 16.44 0.03
CA ARG A 23 -1.86 15.33 0.41
C ARG A 23 -2.49 15.61 1.77
N PRO A 24 -3.66 16.28 1.80
CA PRO A 24 -4.33 16.56 3.06
C PRO A 24 -4.95 15.28 3.63
N GLN A 25 -4.86 15.09 4.94
CA GLN A 25 -5.44 13.94 5.65
C GLN A 25 -6.61 14.39 6.53
N GLY A 26 -7.74 13.69 6.49
CA GLY A 26 -8.87 13.96 7.39
C GLY A 26 -9.66 15.25 7.16
N LYS A 27 -9.15 16.24 6.41
CA LYS A 27 -9.89 17.45 5.99
C LYS A 27 -9.56 17.83 4.54
N ARG A 28 -10.53 18.42 3.85
CA ARG A 28 -10.31 18.99 2.51
C ARG A 28 -9.72 20.40 2.66
N LEU A 29 -8.62 20.69 1.98
CA LEU A 29 -8.05 22.03 1.90
C LEU A 29 -8.71 22.82 0.77
N ASN A 30 -8.86 24.13 0.97
CA ASN A 30 -9.31 25.04 -0.08
C ASN A 30 -8.16 25.32 -1.08
N SER A 31 -8.50 25.81 -2.28
CA SER A 31 -7.52 26.06 -3.32
C SER A 31 -6.47 27.10 -2.92
N ASP A 32 -6.87 28.15 -2.21
CA ASP A 32 -5.99 29.23 -1.76
C ASP A 32 -4.91 28.74 -0.78
N THR A 33 -5.30 27.89 0.19
CA THR A 33 -4.34 27.29 1.13
C THR A 33 -3.38 26.36 0.41
N ILE A 34 -3.86 25.58 -0.57
CA ILE A 34 -3.00 24.71 -1.38
C ILE A 34 -1.96 25.54 -2.14
N THR A 35 -2.36 26.66 -2.74
CA THR A 35 -1.43 27.57 -3.45
C THR A 35 -0.39 28.15 -2.49
N LYS A 36 -0.81 28.69 -1.33
CA LYS A 36 0.08 29.24 -0.30
C LYS A 36 1.10 28.22 0.21
N LEU A 37 0.66 26.98 0.44
CA LEU A 37 1.55 25.89 0.82
C LEU A 37 2.52 25.54 -0.31
N ARG A 38 2.04 25.52 -1.56
CA ARG A 38 2.90 25.24 -2.72
C ARG A 38 4.00 26.28 -2.85
N GLU A 39 3.67 27.56 -2.81
CA GLU A 39 4.63 28.67 -2.89
C GLU A 39 5.62 28.66 -1.73
N ARG A 40 5.18 28.30 -0.52
CA ARG A 40 6.03 28.27 0.67
C ARG A 40 7.05 27.13 0.65
N PHE A 41 6.67 25.95 0.14
CA PHE A 41 7.49 24.73 0.26
C PHE A 41 8.28 24.39 -1.00
N THR A 42 7.83 24.81 -2.19
CA THR A 42 8.56 24.57 -3.44
C THR A 42 10.00 25.09 -3.42
N PRO A 43 10.29 26.32 -2.93
CA PRO A 43 11.66 26.85 -2.88
C PRO A 43 12.63 26.05 -2.01
N LEU A 44 12.13 25.16 -1.15
CA LEU A 44 12.98 24.29 -0.32
C LEU A 44 13.61 23.14 -1.11
N LEU A 45 13.04 22.81 -2.29
CA LEU A 45 13.52 21.74 -3.15
C LEU A 45 14.76 22.14 -3.96
N LYS A 46 14.92 23.44 -4.27
CA LYS A 46 16.03 23.98 -5.08
C LYS A 46 16.25 23.17 -6.38
N ASN A 47 15.15 22.91 -7.08
CA ASN A 47 15.09 22.02 -8.24
C ASN A 47 14.75 22.79 -9.51
N ASP A 48 15.30 24.00 -9.63
CA ASP A 48 15.04 24.94 -10.71
C ASP A 48 15.53 24.43 -12.08
N ASP A 49 16.57 23.58 -12.08
CA ASP A 49 17.13 22.99 -13.30
C ASP A 49 16.43 21.68 -13.69
N ALA A 50 15.63 21.10 -12.78
CA ALA A 50 14.97 19.83 -13.02
C ALA A 50 13.60 20.00 -13.71
N PRO A 51 13.33 19.24 -14.78
CA PRO A 51 12.07 19.38 -15.53
C PRO A 51 10.84 18.92 -14.72
N VAL A 52 9.71 19.61 -14.89
CA VAL A 52 8.44 19.27 -14.19
C VAL A 52 7.61 18.28 -15.01
N SER A 53 7.15 17.19 -14.40
CA SER A 53 6.22 16.23 -15.00
C SER A 53 5.08 15.88 -14.04
N LEU A 54 3.86 16.34 -14.35
CA LEU A 54 2.70 16.11 -13.47
C LEU A 54 2.13 14.69 -13.55
N LYS A 55 2.29 14.02 -14.71
CA LYS A 55 1.71 12.69 -14.96
C LYS A 55 2.65 11.56 -14.55
N ASN A 56 3.91 11.62 -14.98
CA ASN A 56 4.87 10.55 -14.76
C ASN A 56 6.23 11.12 -14.31
N PRO A 57 6.34 11.61 -13.07
CA PRO A 57 7.60 12.11 -12.52
C PRO A 57 8.54 10.97 -12.12
N LYS A 58 9.85 11.23 -12.18
CA LYS A 58 10.84 10.38 -11.49
C LYS A 58 10.79 10.59 -9.97
N HIS A 59 10.64 11.84 -9.54
CA HIS A 59 10.61 12.23 -8.13
C HIS A 59 9.29 12.87 -7.74
N GLU A 60 8.57 12.24 -6.81
CA GLU A 60 7.35 12.82 -6.25
C GLU A 60 7.63 13.33 -4.83
N PHE A 61 7.58 14.65 -4.64
CA PHE A 61 7.62 15.28 -3.34
C PHE A 61 6.21 15.47 -2.81
N SER A 62 6.01 15.20 -1.53
CA SER A 62 4.71 15.26 -0.88
C SER A 62 4.76 16.02 0.42
N LEU A 63 3.71 16.82 0.64
CA LEU A 63 3.41 17.44 1.92
C LEU A 63 2.21 16.73 2.54
N ILE A 64 2.39 16.22 3.74
CA ILE A 64 1.37 15.51 4.53
C ILE A 64 1.11 16.34 5.78
N GLU A 65 -0.13 16.78 5.95
CA GLU A 65 -0.58 17.44 7.17
C GLU A 65 -1.20 16.41 8.11
N ASP A 66 -0.73 16.36 9.34
CA ASP A 66 -1.26 15.47 10.36
C ASP A 66 -2.31 16.19 11.21
N PHE A 67 -3.55 15.73 11.07
CA PHE A 67 -4.72 16.21 11.81
C PHE A 67 -5.18 15.22 12.88
N LEU A 68 -4.45 14.12 13.11
CA LEU A 68 -4.92 13.00 13.93
C LEU A 68 -4.99 13.32 15.43
N THR A 69 -4.24 14.30 15.90
CA THR A 69 -4.45 14.85 17.24
C THR A 69 -5.54 15.91 17.21
N ILE A 70 -6.78 15.46 17.38
CA ILE A 70 -7.99 16.29 17.59
C ILE A 70 -7.78 17.32 18.74
N LEU A 71 -6.78 17.09 19.61
CA LEU A 71 -6.44 17.90 20.78
C LEU A 71 -5.14 18.72 20.65
N ALA A 72 -4.40 18.65 19.53
CA ALA A 72 -3.12 19.37 19.43
C ALA A 72 -3.28 20.72 18.74
N GLU A 73 -3.00 21.79 19.48
CA GLU A 73 -2.82 23.16 18.97
C GLU A 73 -1.69 23.26 17.91
N ASN A 74 -0.80 22.28 17.87
CA ASN A 74 0.37 22.23 17.00
C ASN A 74 0.15 21.34 15.78
N ARG A 75 -0.29 21.94 14.67
CA ARG A 75 -0.33 21.28 13.36
C ARG A 75 1.08 20.84 12.95
N LYS A 76 1.28 19.54 12.77
CA LYS A 76 2.53 19.01 12.21
C LYS A 76 2.40 18.85 10.70
N ILE A 77 3.39 19.38 10.00
CA ILE A 77 3.52 19.24 8.55
C ILE A 77 4.76 18.40 8.29
N TYR A 78 4.56 17.29 7.57
CA TYR A 78 5.63 16.42 7.10
C TYR A 78 5.87 16.69 5.62
N PHE A 79 7.13 16.88 5.26
CA PHE A 79 7.56 17.09 3.89
C PHE A 79 8.63 16.07 3.54
N GLY A 80 8.49 15.41 2.40
CA GLY A 80 9.47 14.41 1.97
C GLY A 80 9.23 13.87 0.57
N ARG A 81 10.13 13.01 0.12
CA ARG A 81 10.02 12.29 -1.15
C ARG A 81 9.25 10.99 -0.96
N LYS A 82 8.32 10.70 -1.87
CA LYS A 82 7.63 9.43 -1.95
C LYS A 82 8.62 8.34 -2.38
N ILE A 83 8.76 7.30 -1.56
CA ILE A 83 9.66 6.17 -1.82
C ILE A 83 8.93 4.94 -2.34
N GLY A 84 7.62 4.85 -2.14
CA GLY A 84 6.80 3.74 -2.60
C GLY A 84 5.31 3.97 -2.37
N ASP A 85 4.50 3.11 -2.96
CA ASP A 85 3.07 3.02 -2.74
C ASP A 85 2.75 1.74 -1.96
N GLY A 86 1.69 1.79 -1.15
CA GLY A 86 1.12 0.57 -0.58
C GLY A 86 0.41 -0.25 -1.65
N GLN A 87 0.28 -1.55 -1.42
CA GLN A 87 -0.34 -2.49 -2.36
C GLN A 87 -1.84 -2.66 -2.13
N TYR A 88 -2.58 -1.55 -1.97
CA TYR A 88 -4.00 -1.57 -1.57
C TYR A 88 -4.91 -2.30 -2.58
N LEU A 89 -4.47 -2.44 -3.83
CA LEU A 89 -5.19 -3.13 -4.92
C LEU A 89 -5.20 -4.65 -4.75
N LEU A 90 -4.36 -5.22 -3.87
CA LEU A 90 -4.32 -6.66 -3.65
C LEU A 90 -5.67 -7.22 -3.19
N LYS A 91 -6.41 -6.50 -2.36
CA LYS A 91 -7.76 -6.93 -1.94
C LYS A 91 -8.73 -7.11 -3.12
N SER A 92 -8.59 -6.27 -4.16
CA SER A 92 -9.43 -6.32 -5.35
C SER A 92 -8.97 -7.41 -6.30
N ARG A 93 -7.66 -7.64 -6.41
CA ARG A 93 -7.08 -8.72 -7.21
C ARG A 93 -7.41 -10.11 -6.65
N TYR A 94 -7.48 -10.24 -5.32
CA TYR A 94 -7.75 -11.49 -4.61
C TYR A 94 -9.16 -11.53 -4.02
N ASN A 95 -10.12 -10.87 -4.71
CA ASN A 95 -11.50 -10.82 -4.26
C ASN A 95 -12.07 -12.25 -4.17
N LEU A 96 -12.78 -12.54 -3.07
CA LEU A 96 -13.34 -13.87 -2.81
C LEU A 96 -14.27 -14.34 -3.93
N LYS A 97 -14.99 -13.41 -4.57
CA LYS A 97 -15.93 -13.72 -5.67
C LYS A 97 -15.25 -14.30 -6.92
N ASP A 98 -13.97 -14.02 -7.09
CA ASP A 98 -13.19 -14.47 -8.25
C ASP A 98 -12.46 -15.80 -7.97
N GLN A 99 -12.58 -16.34 -6.75
CA GLN A 99 -11.99 -17.63 -6.40
C GLN A 99 -12.79 -18.78 -7.02
N LYS A 100 -12.09 -19.83 -7.46
CA LYS A 100 -12.70 -21.04 -8.04
C LYS A 100 -13.49 -21.85 -7.01
N TYR A 101 -13.10 -21.77 -5.75
CA TYR A 101 -13.74 -22.45 -4.63
C TYR A 101 -13.90 -21.47 -3.47
N ILE A 102 -15.13 -21.30 -3.00
CA ILE A 102 -15.47 -20.40 -1.90
C ILE A 102 -16.10 -21.22 -0.79
N GLY A 103 -15.44 -21.29 0.36
CA GLY A 103 -15.97 -21.94 1.54
C GLY A 103 -16.79 -20.97 2.38
N ASN A 104 -17.59 -21.53 3.30
CA ASN A 104 -18.53 -20.77 4.13
C ASN A 104 -17.86 -19.71 5.03
N SER A 105 -16.61 -19.95 5.43
CA SER A 105 -15.81 -19.01 6.23
C SER A 105 -14.45 -18.86 5.58
N THR A 106 -14.24 -17.77 4.86
CA THR A 106 -12.94 -17.40 4.29
C THR A 106 -12.57 -16.01 4.80
N MET A 107 -11.32 -15.84 5.24
CA MET A 107 -10.80 -14.55 5.70
C MET A 107 -10.92 -13.48 4.61
N ASP A 108 -11.27 -12.25 4.99
CA ASP A 108 -11.25 -11.12 4.07
C ASP A 108 -9.83 -10.93 3.49
N PRO A 109 -9.67 -10.78 2.16
CA PRO A 109 -8.36 -10.66 1.53
C PRO A 109 -7.49 -9.55 2.11
N LYS A 110 -8.07 -8.41 2.51
CA LYS A 110 -7.29 -7.29 3.08
C LYS A 110 -6.66 -7.71 4.41
N LEU A 111 -7.42 -8.38 5.28
CA LEU A 111 -6.92 -8.87 6.57
C LEU A 111 -5.88 -9.98 6.38
N ALA A 112 -6.11 -10.88 5.43
CA ALA A 112 -5.18 -11.97 5.14
C ALA A 112 -3.82 -11.43 4.64
N PHE A 113 -3.79 -10.39 3.79
CA PHE A 113 -2.55 -9.71 3.39
C PHE A 113 -1.85 -9.00 4.55
N ILE A 114 -2.60 -8.43 5.49
CA ILE A 114 -2.02 -7.86 6.71
C ILE A 114 -1.36 -8.97 7.55
N GLN A 115 -2.01 -10.12 7.71
CA GLN A 115 -1.44 -11.27 8.44
C GLN A 115 -0.18 -11.81 7.78
N ALA A 116 -0.15 -11.91 6.45
CA ALA A 116 1.05 -12.31 5.71
C ALA A 116 2.23 -11.35 5.93
N ASN A 117 1.96 -10.04 6.05
CA ASN A 117 2.99 -9.07 6.45
C ASN A 117 3.45 -9.27 7.90
N LEU A 118 2.53 -9.55 8.83
CA LEU A 118 2.85 -9.76 10.25
C LEU A 118 3.75 -10.98 10.49
N ILE A 119 3.57 -12.05 9.70
CA ILE A 119 4.41 -13.25 9.76
C ILE A 119 5.68 -13.12 8.91
N HIS A 120 5.94 -11.96 8.32
CA HIS A 120 7.07 -11.72 7.42
C HIS A 120 7.16 -12.74 6.28
N ALA A 121 6.02 -13.03 5.64
CA ALA A 121 5.99 -13.88 4.45
C ALA A 121 6.87 -13.27 3.34
N GLN A 122 7.84 -14.05 2.87
CA GLN A 122 8.83 -13.64 1.87
C GLN A 122 9.40 -14.89 1.16
N PRO A 123 10.21 -14.73 0.11
CA PRO A 123 10.94 -15.85 -0.49
C PRO A 123 11.80 -16.59 0.55
N ASN A 124 11.92 -17.91 0.39
CA ASN A 124 12.66 -18.80 1.29
C ASN A 124 12.07 -18.96 2.72
N SER A 125 10.84 -18.51 2.99
CA SER A 125 10.11 -18.88 4.19
C SER A 125 9.13 -20.03 3.93
N ILE A 126 8.86 -20.83 4.96
CA ILE A 126 7.84 -21.88 4.97
C ILE A 126 6.74 -21.45 5.93
N ILE A 127 5.51 -21.33 5.44
CA ILE A 127 4.33 -20.96 6.23
C ILE A 127 3.41 -22.18 6.33
N LEU A 128 3.02 -22.51 7.57
CA LEU A 128 2.08 -23.58 7.87
C LEU A 128 0.78 -22.99 8.42
N ASP A 129 -0.35 -23.32 7.79
CA ASP A 129 -1.68 -23.09 8.34
C ASP A 129 -2.33 -24.43 8.69
N PRO A 130 -2.46 -24.79 9.98
CA PRO A 130 -2.99 -26.09 10.39
C PRO A 130 -4.52 -26.23 10.17
N PHE A 131 -5.22 -25.14 9.83
CA PHE A 131 -6.65 -25.12 9.59
C PHE A 131 -6.94 -24.27 8.35
N SER A 132 -6.32 -24.64 7.23
CA SER A 132 -6.21 -23.77 6.06
C SER A 132 -7.55 -23.47 5.39
N GLY A 133 -8.58 -24.31 5.59
CA GLY A 133 -9.85 -24.17 4.92
C GLY A 133 -9.66 -24.08 3.40
N THR A 134 -10.17 -23.01 2.80
CA THR A 134 -10.04 -22.71 1.37
C THR A 134 -8.67 -22.14 0.97
N GLY A 135 -7.73 -22.03 1.91
CA GLY A 135 -6.39 -21.49 1.67
C GLY A 135 -6.32 -19.96 1.72
N GLY A 136 -7.35 -19.28 2.27
CA GLY A 136 -7.43 -17.82 2.27
C GLY A 136 -6.23 -17.10 2.91
N LEU A 137 -5.61 -17.70 3.93
CA LEU A 137 -4.40 -17.16 4.57
C LEU A 137 -3.10 -17.55 3.85
N LEU A 138 -3.10 -18.71 3.19
CA LEU A 138 -1.95 -19.21 2.43
C LEU A 138 -1.75 -18.45 1.11
N ILE A 139 -2.84 -18.00 0.47
CA ILE A 139 -2.77 -17.26 -0.79
C ILE A 139 -1.92 -15.98 -0.67
N PRO A 140 -2.13 -15.09 0.33
CA PRO A 140 -1.27 -13.93 0.53
C PRO A 140 0.19 -14.26 0.87
N ALA A 141 0.44 -15.32 1.64
CA ALA A 141 1.81 -15.75 1.93
C ALA A 141 2.53 -16.22 0.66
N ALA A 142 1.84 -17.01 -0.18
CA ALA A 142 2.34 -17.43 -1.48
C ALA A 142 2.52 -16.23 -2.43
N HIS A 143 1.66 -15.21 -2.38
CA HIS A 143 1.82 -13.98 -3.15
C HIS A 143 3.14 -13.27 -2.84
N PHE A 144 3.57 -13.27 -1.57
CA PHE A 144 4.87 -12.74 -1.16
C PHE A 144 6.05 -13.71 -1.39
N GLY A 145 5.81 -14.87 -1.99
CA GLY A 145 6.85 -15.81 -2.42
C GLY A 145 7.21 -16.88 -1.40
N SER A 146 6.44 -17.02 -0.31
CA SER A 146 6.65 -18.10 0.66
C SER A 146 6.24 -19.46 0.09
N THR A 147 6.90 -20.51 0.55
CA THR A 147 6.39 -21.87 0.40
C THR A 147 5.30 -22.08 1.43
N VAL A 148 4.13 -22.53 1.00
CA VAL A 148 2.94 -22.64 1.86
C VAL A 148 2.52 -24.10 2.03
N ILE A 149 2.15 -24.45 3.25
CA ILE A 149 1.65 -25.77 3.62
C ILE A 149 0.35 -25.55 4.40
N GLY A 150 -0.71 -26.23 3.99
CA GLY A 150 -2.00 -26.18 4.65
C GLY A 150 -2.43 -27.57 5.08
N THR A 151 -3.05 -27.69 6.25
CA THR A 151 -3.79 -28.88 6.63
C THR A 151 -5.26 -28.54 6.82
N GLU A 152 -6.12 -29.47 6.43
CA GLU A 152 -7.56 -29.35 6.55
C GLU A 152 -8.13 -30.75 6.78
N ILE A 153 -9.05 -30.88 7.72
CA ILE A 153 -9.66 -32.17 8.09
C ILE A 153 -10.68 -32.62 7.04
N ASN A 154 -11.36 -31.66 6.40
CA ASN A 154 -12.32 -31.97 5.37
C ASN A 154 -11.63 -32.12 4.00
N TYR A 155 -11.56 -33.37 3.52
CA TYR A 155 -10.97 -33.72 2.23
C TYR A 155 -11.55 -32.91 1.05
N MET A 156 -12.86 -32.64 1.05
CA MET A 156 -13.51 -31.90 -0.04
C MET A 156 -13.03 -30.44 -0.07
N VAL A 157 -12.96 -29.79 1.10
CA VAL A 157 -12.44 -28.43 1.26
C VAL A 157 -10.96 -28.37 0.88
N ALA A 158 -10.16 -29.33 1.36
CA ALA A 158 -8.73 -29.43 1.06
C ALA A 158 -8.44 -29.56 -0.45
N ARG A 159 -9.31 -30.27 -1.17
CA ARG A 159 -9.21 -30.43 -2.64
C ARG A 159 -9.82 -29.26 -3.41
N GLY A 160 -10.49 -28.32 -2.74
CA GLY A 160 -11.27 -27.26 -3.39
C GLY A 160 -12.38 -27.82 -4.27
N CYS A 161 -12.91 -28.99 -3.90
CA CYS A 161 -13.93 -29.72 -4.65
C CYS A 161 -15.22 -29.81 -3.84
N GLY A 162 -16.35 -30.01 -4.53
CA GLY A 162 -17.65 -30.06 -3.87
C GLY A 162 -18.05 -28.65 -3.47
N ASP A 163 -18.54 -27.91 -4.44
CA ASP A 163 -18.94 -26.53 -4.26
C ASP A 163 -20.06 -26.43 -3.20
N PRO A 164 -19.95 -25.54 -2.20
CA PRO A 164 -21.07 -25.22 -1.32
C PRO A 164 -22.23 -24.49 -2.03
N GLN A 165 -22.01 -23.94 -3.24
CA GLN A 165 -22.95 -23.07 -3.97
C GLN A 165 -23.13 -23.34 -5.48
N LYS A 166 -22.23 -24.03 -6.19
CA LYS A 166 -22.38 -24.47 -7.61
C LYS A 166 -21.78 -25.85 -7.88
N HIS A 167 -22.59 -26.90 -7.84
CA HIS A 167 -22.20 -28.27 -8.23
C HIS A 167 -21.34 -28.36 -9.50
N THR A 168 -20.02 -28.26 -9.35
CA THR A 168 -19.05 -28.50 -10.39
C THR A 168 -18.13 -29.57 -9.83
N LEU A 169 -18.16 -30.73 -10.46
CA LEU A 169 -17.31 -31.86 -10.14
C LEU A 169 -15.85 -31.47 -10.42
N CYS A 170 -14.94 -32.04 -9.63
CA CYS A 170 -13.54 -32.17 -10.05
C CYS A 170 -13.52 -32.88 -11.43
#